data_AF-A0A3C1IDP6-F1
#
_entry.id   AF-A0A3C1IDP6-F1
#
_cell.length_a   1.000
_cell.length_b   1.000
_cell.length_c   1.000
_cell.angle_alpha   90.00
_cell.angle_beta   90.00
_cell.angle_gamma   90.00
#
_symmetry.space_group_name_H-M   'P 1'
#
loop_
_entity.id
_entity.type
_entity.pdbx_description
1 polymer ?
#
loop_
_entity_poly.entity_id
_entity_poly.type
_entity_poly.pdbx_seq_one_letter_code
_entity_poly.pdbx_strand_id
1 'polypeptide(L)'
;MEKSEFTVLGKTMEQVTLFYGAFLIVWAVLVSLLGQSESWTSLIPALFGLPIGVMGFMTIRMPEKTKLFMHIAVTLGLIVCLGGLDFLRGFASEGGPFSNPWAGLSKLVMAVTGAGYVFLCVKSFIFARKMREGAAAD
;
A
#
# COMPACT_ATOMS: atom_id res chain seq x y z
N MET A 1 5.14 30.91 -7.32
CA MET A 1 4.77 29.66 -8.03
C MET A 1 4.46 28.62 -6.97
N GLU A 2 3.22 28.57 -6.47
CA GLU A 2 2.81 27.51 -5.56
C GLU A 2 2.81 26.20 -6.35
N LYS A 3 3.73 25.28 -6.03
CA LYS A 3 3.59 23.90 -6.48
C LYS A 3 2.33 23.37 -5.81
N SER A 4 1.23 23.30 -6.56
CA SER A 4 0.06 22.53 -6.14
C SER A 4 0.45 21.06 -6.10
N GLU A 5 1.03 20.62 -4.99
CA GLU A 5 1.29 19.21 -4.75
C GLU A 5 -0.04 18.49 -4.54
N PHE A 6 -0.13 17.25 -5.02
CA PHE A 6 -1.36 16.47 -4.85
C PHE A 6 -1.48 16.06 -3.38
N THR A 7 -2.32 16.79 -2.66
CA THR A 7 -2.52 16.60 -1.24
C THR A 7 -3.74 15.70 -1.00
N VAL A 8 -3.53 14.57 -0.32
CA VAL A 8 -4.63 13.71 0.15
C VAL A 8 -4.77 13.94 1.66
N LEU A 9 -5.92 14.44 2.11
CA LEU A 9 -6.18 14.73 3.53
C LEU A 9 -5.18 15.73 4.16
N GLY A 10 -4.65 16.68 3.38
CA GLY A 10 -3.64 17.63 3.87
C GLY A 10 -2.23 17.06 3.98
N LYS A 11 -2.00 15.80 3.55
CA LYS A 11 -0.69 15.15 3.49
C LYS A 11 -0.24 14.90 2.06
N THR A 12 1.08 14.91 1.85
CA THR A 12 1.67 14.57 0.55
C THR A 12 1.62 13.05 0.33
N MET A 13 1.69 12.60 -0.92
CA MET A 13 1.60 11.18 -1.24
C MET A 13 2.77 10.36 -0.69
N GLU A 14 3.93 10.98 -0.49
CA GLU A 14 5.09 10.37 0.17
C GLU A 14 4.76 10.02 1.63
N GLN A 15 4.13 10.96 2.35
CA GLN A 15 3.69 10.73 3.73
C GLN A 15 2.61 9.67 3.81
N VAL A 16 1.67 9.66 2.86
CA VAL A 16 0.63 8.61 2.77
C VAL A 16 1.27 7.24 2.53
N THR A 17 2.27 7.15 1.66
CA THR A 17 3.01 5.90 1.39
C THR A 17 3.77 5.41 2.62
N LEU A 18 4.47 6.30 3.31
CA LEU A 18 5.16 5.97 4.56
C LEU A 18 4.18 5.50 5.63
N PHE A 19 3.07 6.22 5.80
CA PHE A 19 2.02 5.86 6.74
C PHE A 19 1.39 4.51 6.40
N TYR A 20 1.15 4.24 5.12
CA TYR A 20 0.60 2.97 4.67
C TYR A 20 1.55 1.80 4.94
N GLY A 21 2.85 1.96 4.65
CA GLY A 21 3.87 0.96 5.00
C GLY A 21 3.92 0.69 6.51
N ALA A 22 3.93 1.75 7.33
CA ALA A 22 3.89 1.64 8.78
C ALA A 22 2.61 0.94 9.28
N PHE A 23 1.45 1.30 8.70
CA PHE A 23 0.17 0.68 9.00
C PHE A 23 0.19 -0.84 8.73
N LEU A 24 0.75 -1.28 7.60
CA LEU A 24 0.88 -2.70 7.28
C LEU A 24 1.78 -3.46 8.27
N ILE A 25 2.88 -2.84 8.72
CA ILE A 25 3.77 -3.42 9.73
C ILE A 25 3.03 -3.57 11.07
N VAL A 26 2.36 -2.50 11.53
CA VAL A 26 1.58 -2.53 12.78
C VAL A 26 0.47 -3.57 12.69
N TRP A 27 -0.22 -3.65 11.55
CA TRP A 27 -1.26 -4.64 11.32
C TRP A 27 -0.72 -6.07 11.43
N ALA A 28 0.43 -6.37 10.80
CA ALA A 28 1.06 -7.69 10.89
C ALA A 28 1.44 -8.07 12.33
N VAL A 29 1.97 -7.11 13.10
CA VAL A 29 2.30 -7.33 14.51
C VAL A 29 1.03 -7.61 15.32
N LEU A 30 -0.03 -6.81 15.13
CA LEU A 30 -1.32 -7.02 15.80
C LEU A 30 -1.92 -8.40 15.50
N VAL A 31 -1.96 -8.80 14.23
CA VAL A 31 -2.47 -10.11 13.82
C VAL A 31 -1.61 -11.24 14.39
N SER A 32 -0.28 -11.07 14.46
CA SER A 32 0.61 -12.08 15.03
C SER A 32 0.39 -12.26 16.53
N LEU A 33 0.18 -11.17 17.27
CA LEU A 33 -0.09 -11.21 18.71
C LEU A 33 -1.48 -11.78 19.03
N LEU A 34 -2.51 -11.34 18.31
CA LEU A 34 -3.90 -11.77 18.53
C LEU A 34 -4.18 -13.18 17.98
N GLY A 35 -3.47 -13.56 16.92
CA GLY A 35 -3.69 -14.80 16.20
C GLY A 35 -3.22 -16.05 16.93
N GLN A 36 -2.46 -15.94 18.03
CA GLN A 36 -1.90 -17.05 18.84
C GLN A 36 -1.25 -18.17 18.01
N SER A 37 -0.91 -17.90 16.74
CA SER A 37 -0.57 -18.91 15.76
C SER A 37 0.88 -18.75 15.33
N GLU A 38 1.64 -19.82 15.49
CA GLU A 38 2.98 -20.12 14.94
C GLU A 38 3.00 -20.11 13.39
N SER A 39 2.13 -19.35 12.74
CA SER A 39 2.01 -19.33 11.29
C SER A 39 2.77 -18.15 10.72
N TRP A 40 3.84 -18.47 10.01
CA TRP A 40 4.64 -17.58 9.16
C TRP A 40 3.78 -16.68 8.23
N THR A 41 2.53 -17.06 7.96
CA THR A 41 1.59 -16.28 7.15
C THR A 41 1.17 -14.94 7.76
N SER A 42 1.23 -14.77 9.09
CA SER A 42 0.85 -13.51 9.75
C SER A 42 1.87 -12.38 9.51
N LEU A 43 3.08 -12.72 9.06
CA LEU A 43 4.15 -11.77 8.74
C LEU A 43 4.13 -11.28 7.29
N ILE A 44 3.28 -11.86 6.43
CA ILE A 44 3.17 -11.46 5.02
C ILE A 44 2.90 -9.95 4.86
N PRO A 45 1.97 -9.32 5.62
CA PRO A 45 1.74 -7.89 5.48
C PRO A 45 2.96 -7.05 5.88
N ALA A 46 3.75 -7.47 6.88
CA ALA A 46 4.99 -6.79 7.26
C ALA A 46 6.10 -6.96 6.20
N LEU A 47 6.19 -8.13 5.57
CA LEU A 47 7.17 -8.40 4.51
C LEU A 47 7.01 -7.44 3.34
N PHE A 48 5.79 -7.04 3.02
CA PHE A 48 5.52 -6.03 1.99
C PHE A 48 5.42 -4.60 2.55
N GLY A 49 4.97 -4.42 3.79
CA GLY A 49 4.88 -3.13 4.46
C GLY A 49 6.25 -2.49 4.68
N LEU A 50 7.28 -3.30 4.99
CA LEU A 50 8.64 -2.84 5.19
C LEU A 50 9.25 -2.19 3.93
N PRO A 51 9.31 -2.84 2.76
CA PRO A 51 9.85 -2.20 1.56
C PRO A 51 9.00 -1.01 1.12
N ILE A 52 7.67 -1.05 1.25
CA ILE A 52 6.81 0.12 0.95
C ILE A 52 7.16 1.31 1.87
N GLY A 53 7.29 1.05 3.18
CA GLY A 53 7.68 2.06 4.16
C GLY A 53 9.07 2.64 3.90
N VAL A 54 10.05 1.79 3.57
CA VAL A 54 11.42 2.22 3.23
C VAL A 54 11.41 3.09 1.96
N MET A 55 10.66 2.69 0.92
CA MET A 55 10.51 3.52 -0.29
C MET A 55 9.85 4.87 0.03
N GLY A 56 8.84 4.89 0.90
CA GLY A 56 8.19 6.11 1.39
C GLY A 56 9.09 7.01 2.25
N PHE A 57 10.07 6.43 2.96
CA PHE A 57 11.07 7.21 3.68
C PHE A 57 12.13 7.76 2.72
N MET A 58 12.56 6.96 1.74
CA MET A 58 13.53 7.38 0.73
C MET A 58 13.00 8.51 -0.15
N THR A 59 11.71 8.54 -0.48
CA THR A 59 11.08 9.68 -1.20
C THR A 59 11.19 10.99 -0.42
N ILE A 60 10.99 10.96 0.90
CA ILE A 60 11.13 12.15 1.76
C ILE A 60 12.58 12.60 1.83
N ARG A 61 13.53 11.65 1.91
CA ARG A 61 14.96 11.96 2.04
C ARG A 61 15.61 12.39 0.73
N MET A 62 15.10 11.92 -0.40
CA MET A 62 15.62 12.14 -1.75
C MET A 62 14.52 12.59 -2.73
N PRO A 63 14.06 13.86 -2.63
CA PRO A 63 12.99 14.38 -3.48
C PRO A 63 13.37 14.55 -4.96
N GLU A 64 14.65 14.37 -5.32
CA GLU A 64 15.07 14.35 -6.74
C GLU A 64 14.66 13.06 -7.47
N LYS A 65 14.52 11.95 -6.72
CA LYS A 65 14.23 10.62 -7.27
C LYS A 65 12.82 10.13 -6.92
N THR A 66 11.96 11.03 -6.43
CA THR A 66 10.60 10.69 -5.95
C THR A 66 9.79 9.91 -6.99
N LYS A 67 9.92 10.26 -8.28
CA LYS A 67 9.20 9.57 -9.37
C LYS A 67 9.51 8.08 -9.45
N LEU A 68 10.77 7.69 -9.24
CA LEU A 68 11.20 6.29 -9.29
C LEU A 68 10.70 5.53 -8.07
N PHE A 69 10.94 6.07 -6.86
CA PHE A 69 10.52 5.44 -5.62
C PHE A 69 8.99 5.32 -5.52
N MET A 70 8.23 6.30 -6.03
CA MET A 70 6.77 6.23 -6.08
C MET A 70 6.26 5.16 -7.04
N HIS A 71 6.91 4.95 -8.19
CA HIS A 71 6.55 3.82 -9.08
C HIS A 71 6.81 2.48 -8.41
N ILE A 72 7.99 2.33 -7.77
CA ILE A 72 8.33 1.10 -7.04
C ILE A 72 7.31 0.87 -5.91
N ALA A 73 6.99 1.89 -5.12
CA ALA A 73 6.00 1.80 -4.05
C ALA A 73 4.60 1.42 -4.58
N VAL A 74 4.17 1.99 -5.71
CA VAL A 74 2.93 1.59 -6.39
C VAL A 74 2.94 0.13 -6.81
N THR A 75 4.04 -0.34 -7.41
CA THR A 75 4.13 -1.73 -7.86
C THR A 75 4.10 -2.71 -6.68
N LEU A 76 4.75 -2.36 -5.57
CA LEU A 76 4.68 -3.13 -4.34
C LEU A 76 3.26 -3.13 -3.76
N GLY A 77 2.58 -1.97 -3.74
CA GLY A 77 1.19 -1.86 -3.31
C GLY A 77 0.23 -2.68 -4.19
N LEU A 78 0.50 -2.76 -5.49
CA LEU A 78 -0.26 -3.60 -6.41
C LEU A 78 -0.03 -5.09 -6.12
N ILE A 79 1.21 -5.50 -5.85
CA ILE A 79 1.52 -6.88 -5.44
C ILE A 79 0.81 -7.22 -4.13
N VAL A 80 0.76 -6.30 -3.16
CA VAL A 80 -0.01 -6.46 -1.91
C VAL A 80 -1.49 -6.66 -2.20
N CYS A 81 -2.07 -5.85 -3.09
CA CYS A 81 -3.46 -6.00 -3.50
C CYS A 81 -3.74 -7.37 -4.14
N LEU A 82 -2.86 -7.81 -5.05
CA LEU A 82 -2.96 -9.12 -5.71
C LEU A 82 -2.79 -10.28 -4.72
N GLY A 83 -1.84 -10.15 -3.78
CA GLY A 83 -1.66 -11.12 -2.70
C GLY A 83 -2.86 -11.19 -1.75
N GLY A 84 -3.55 -10.06 -1.52
CA GLY A 84 -4.81 -10.03 -0.78
C GLY A 84 -5.97 -10.68 -1.54
N LEU A 85 -6.01 -10.56 -2.88
CA LEU A 85 -7.05 -11.18 -3.71
C LEU A 85 -6.99 -12.72 -3.71
N ASP A 86 -5.86 -13.32 -3.35
CA ASP A 86 -5.76 -14.77 -3.08
C ASP A 86 -6.76 -15.24 -2.00
N PHE A 87 -7.28 -14.33 -1.17
CA PHE A 87 -8.43 -14.58 -0.30
C PHE A 87 -9.63 -15.17 -1.05
N LEU A 88 -9.92 -14.71 -2.27
CA LEU A 88 -11.03 -15.20 -3.09
C LEU A 88 -10.82 -16.64 -3.54
N ARG A 89 -9.55 -17.09 -3.66
CA ARG A 89 -9.25 -18.50 -3.94
C ARG A 89 -9.62 -19.39 -2.75
N GLY A 90 -9.53 -18.87 -1.52
CA GLY A 90 -9.98 -19.56 -0.31
C GLY A 90 -11.48 -19.89 -0.31
N PHE A 91 -12.31 -19.06 -0.97
CA PHE A 91 -13.74 -19.32 -1.17
C PHE A 91 -14.03 -20.53 -2.06
N ALA A 92 -13.10 -20.89 -2.96
CA ALA A 92 -13.22 -22.06 -3.82
C ALA A 92 -12.69 -23.35 -3.18
N SER A 93 -12.12 -23.28 -1.97
CA SER A 93 -11.60 -24.44 -1.25
C SER A 93 -12.63 -25.00 -0.25
N GLU A 94 -12.61 -26.33 -0.02
CA GLU A 94 -13.59 -27.02 0.84
C GLU A 94 -13.58 -26.55 2.31
N GLY A 95 -12.49 -25.93 2.78
CA GLY A 95 -12.38 -25.35 4.13
C GLY A 95 -12.87 -23.90 4.26
N GLY A 96 -13.22 -23.25 3.14
CA GLY A 96 -13.61 -21.86 3.09
C GLY A 96 -12.47 -20.86 3.39
N PRO A 97 -12.71 -19.57 3.15
CA PRO A 97 -11.70 -18.50 3.26
C PRO A 97 -11.37 -18.13 4.71
N PHE A 98 -12.17 -18.62 5.67
CA PHE A 98 -12.03 -18.39 7.11
C PHE A 98 -11.66 -19.65 7.91
N SER A 99 -11.18 -20.71 7.24
CA SER A 99 -10.57 -21.87 7.91
C SER A 99 -9.51 -21.43 8.94
N ASN A 100 -8.74 -20.38 8.63
CA ASN A 100 -8.03 -19.56 9.60
C ASN A 100 -8.59 -18.11 9.56
N PRO A 101 -9.42 -17.71 10.53
CA PRO A 101 -10.07 -16.39 10.53
C PRO A 101 -9.09 -15.22 10.44
N TRP A 102 -7.93 -15.34 11.10
CA TRP A 102 -6.91 -14.30 11.14
C TRP A 102 -6.16 -14.15 9.81
N ALA A 103 -5.85 -15.28 9.16
CA ALA A 103 -5.25 -15.28 7.84
C ALA A 103 -6.21 -14.72 6.79
N GLY A 104 -7.49 -15.09 6.86
CA GLY A 104 -8.54 -14.57 6.00
C GLY A 104 -8.70 -13.05 6.14
N LEU A 105 -8.81 -12.56 7.38
CA LEU A 105 -8.93 -11.13 7.67
C LEU A 105 -7.71 -10.34 7.18
N SER A 106 -6.50 -10.88 7.34
CA SER A 106 -5.26 -10.22 6.88
C SER A 106 -5.22 -10.06 5.37
N LYS A 107 -5.59 -11.11 4.62
CA LYS A 107 -5.66 -11.04 3.15
C LYS A 107 -6.72 -10.03 2.70
N LEU A 108 -7.88 -9.98 3.36
CA LEU A 108 -8.92 -9.01 3.06
C LEU A 108 -8.45 -7.57 3.31
N VAL A 109 -7.78 -7.31 4.44
CA VAL A 109 -7.23 -5.99 4.74
C VAL A 109 -6.15 -5.60 3.74
N MET A 110 -5.24 -6.51 3.36
CA MET A 110 -4.26 -6.27 2.32
C MET A 110 -4.91 -5.93 0.97
N ALA A 111 -5.97 -6.64 0.58
CA ALA A 111 -6.70 -6.38 -0.65
C ALA A 111 -7.36 -5.00 -0.64
N VAL A 112 -8.15 -4.69 0.40
CA VAL A 112 -8.92 -3.45 0.49
C VAL A 112 -8.00 -2.25 0.62
N THR A 113 -7.04 -2.29 1.55
CA THR A 113 -6.14 -1.17 1.79
C THR A 113 -5.11 -1.01 0.67
N GLY A 114 -4.65 -2.12 0.08
CA GLY A 114 -3.75 -2.11 -1.08
C GLY A 114 -4.42 -1.52 -2.32
N ALA A 115 -5.66 -1.92 -2.61
CA ALA A 115 -6.45 -1.34 -3.69
C ALA A 115 -6.67 0.17 -3.49
N GLY A 116 -7.05 0.58 -2.27
CA GLY A 116 -7.20 1.99 -1.92
C GLY A 116 -5.90 2.78 -2.10
N TYR A 117 -4.78 2.25 -1.63
CA TYR A 117 -3.46 2.87 -1.79
C TYR A 117 -3.05 3.02 -3.26
N VAL A 118 -3.17 1.96 -4.06
CA VAL A 118 -2.86 2.00 -5.51
C VAL A 118 -3.76 3.01 -6.22
N PHE A 119 -5.06 3.04 -5.90
CA PHE A 119 -5.98 4.00 -6.48
C PHE A 119 -5.58 5.46 -6.18
N LEU A 120 -5.21 5.76 -4.93
CA LEU A 120 -4.71 7.08 -4.55
C LEU A 120 -3.43 7.46 -5.30
N CYS A 121 -2.52 6.51 -5.49
CA CYS A 121 -1.30 6.74 -6.25
C CYS A 121 -1.56 7.01 -7.74
N VAL A 122 -2.48 6.27 -8.36
CA VAL A 122 -2.89 6.49 -9.75
C VAL A 122 -3.54 7.87 -9.90
N LYS A 123 -4.40 8.27 -8.97
CA LYS A 123 -4.99 9.62 -8.96
C LYS A 123 -3.94 10.71 -8.85
N SER A 124 -2.94 10.52 -7.99
CA SER A 124 -1.82 11.45 -7.85
C SER A 124 -1.04 11.59 -9.16
N PHE A 125 -0.78 10.47 -9.85
CA PHE A 125 -0.11 10.47 -11.14
C PHE A 125 -0.90 11.22 -12.22
N ILE A 126 -2.22 10.98 -12.31
CA ILE A 126 -3.11 11.67 -13.26
C ILE A 126 -3.12 13.18 -12.97
N PHE A 127 -3.19 13.58 -11.70
CA PHE A 127 -3.15 14.99 -11.31
C PHE A 127 -1.83 15.65 -11.72
N ALA A 128 -0.70 15.01 -11.44
CA ALA A 128 0.62 15.51 -11.84
C ALA A 128 0.77 15.64 -13.37
N ARG A 129 0.12 14.75 -14.15
CA ARG A 129 0.08 14.85 -15.61
C ARG A 129 -0.74 16.05 -16.08
N LYS A 130 -1.95 16.23 -15.56
CA LYS A 130 -2.84 17.35 -15.92
C LYS A 130 -2.19 18.71 -15.63
N MET A 131 -1.51 18.85 -14.49
CA MET A 131 -0.80 20.08 -14.15
C MET A 131 0.34 20.41 -15.13
N ARG A 132 1.02 19.39 -15.67
CA ARG A 132 2.06 19.58 -16.69
C ARG A 132 1.49 19.97 -18.05
N GLU A 133 0.35 19.40 -18.42
CA GLU A 133 -0.34 19.73 -19.68
C GLU A 133 -0.92 21.16 -19.64
N GLY A 134 -1.50 21.58 -18.50
CA GLY A 134 -1.99 22.96 -18.32
C GLY A 134 -0.87 23.99 -18.34
N ALA A 135 0.25 23.72 -17.66
CA ALA A 135 1.41 24.63 -17.65
C ALA A 135 2.18 24.69 -19.00
N ALA A 136 1.84 23.85 -19.97
CA ALA A 136 2.39 23.89 -21.32
C ALA A 136 1.43 24.55 -22.33
N ALA A 137 0.19 24.83 -21.92
CA ALA A 137 -0.84 25.48 -22.72
C ALA A 137 -0.97 26.99 -22.43
N ASP A 138 -0.29 27.47 -21.38
CA ASP A 138 -0.10 28.89 -21.01
C ASP A 138 1.31 29.36 -21.40
#